data_AF-A0A1A0U953-F1
#
_entry.id   AF-A0A1A0U953-F1
#
_cell.length_a   1.000
_cell.length_b   1.000
_cell.length_c   1.000
_cell.angle_alpha   90.00
_cell.angle_beta   90.00
_cell.angle_gamma   90.00
#
_symmetry.space_group_name_H-M   'P 1'
#
loop_
_entity.id
_entity.type
_entity.pdbx_description
1 polymer ?
#
loop_
_entity_poly.entity_id
_entity_poly.type
_entity_poly.pdbx_seq_one_letter_code
_entity_poly.pdbx_strand_id
1 'polypeptide(L)'
;MATLRAALCAAAFSITLSISPAHAAPPPAACRPAAGGDENACTARLGSVTADTTDGTITGTLVGGGASVTLWGEADAYLKSQGFGYVPPDPIQRWDAAIDGVNNADPADPNWYGTEKSRAFLPRTLDSLASQFPPGVLVVRFVPDDTHSGWFRLVSIQPVAQ
;
A
#
# COMPACT_ATOMS: atom_id res chain seq x y z
N MET A 1 31.63 -66.68 -29.69
CA MET A 1 30.48 -65.79 -29.92
C MET A 1 29.30 -66.30 -29.10
N ALA A 2 28.98 -65.61 -28.00
CA ALA A 2 27.74 -65.75 -27.25
C ALA A 2 27.52 -64.43 -26.50
N THR A 3 26.45 -63.71 -26.87
CA THR A 3 25.96 -62.49 -26.23
C THR A 3 25.06 -62.86 -25.05
N LEU A 4 25.22 -62.22 -23.89
CA LEU A 4 24.18 -62.21 -22.86
C LEU A 4 24.09 -60.85 -22.17
N ARG A 5 22.84 -60.42 -22.02
CA ARG A 5 22.32 -59.08 -21.70
C ARG A 5 22.50 -58.70 -20.23
N ALA A 6 22.71 -57.41 -19.96
CA ALA A 6 22.40 -56.80 -18.66
C ALA A 6 21.43 -55.62 -18.90
N ALA A 7 20.19 -55.76 -18.45
CA ALA A 7 19.19 -54.69 -18.45
C ALA A 7 19.28 -53.97 -17.10
N LEU A 8 19.65 -52.68 -17.11
CA LEU A 8 19.53 -51.80 -15.94
C LEU A 8 18.14 -51.14 -15.94
N CYS A 9 17.33 -51.46 -14.94
CA CYS A 9 16.13 -50.68 -14.62
C CYS A 9 16.53 -49.49 -13.75
N ALA A 10 16.50 -48.28 -14.30
CA ALA A 10 16.60 -47.04 -13.54
C ALA A 10 15.20 -46.64 -13.05
N ALA A 11 14.96 -46.71 -11.74
CA ALA A 11 13.73 -46.23 -11.12
C ALA A 11 13.85 -44.72 -10.88
N ALA A 12 13.03 -43.92 -11.58
CA ALA A 12 12.93 -42.48 -11.37
C ALA A 12 12.03 -42.21 -10.15
N PHE A 13 12.61 -41.64 -9.09
CA PHE A 13 11.87 -41.08 -7.95
C PHE A 13 11.45 -39.65 -8.30
N SER A 14 10.15 -39.42 -8.51
CA SER A 14 9.58 -38.07 -8.64
C SER A 14 9.41 -37.45 -7.25
N ILE A 15 10.27 -36.49 -6.90
CA ILE A 15 10.11 -35.66 -5.71
C ILE A 15 9.01 -34.63 -6.02
N THR A 16 7.81 -34.83 -5.47
CA THR A 16 6.75 -33.80 -5.51
C THR A 16 7.04 -32.76 -4.43
N LEU A 17 7.62 -31.63 -4.80
CA LEU A 17 7.65 -30.45 -3.92
C LEU A 17 6.22 -29.90 -3.80
N SER A 18 5.62 -30.05 -2.62
CA SER A 18 4.39 -29.35 -2.26
C SER A 18 4.72 -27.87 -2.06
N ILE A 19 4.51 -27.06 -3.10
CA ILE A 19 4.53 -25.60 -3.00
C ILE A 19 3.19 -25.22 -2.35
N SER A 20 3.18 -25.03 -1.03
CA SER A 20 2.02 -24.42 -0.38
C SER A 20 1.97 -22.95 -0.81
N PRO A 21 0.91 -22.51 -1.52
CA PRO A 21 0.73 -21.09 -1.80
C PRO A 21 0.58 -20.34 -0.47
N ALA A 22 1.50 -19.43 -0.19
CA ALA A 22 1.38 -18.43 0.86
C ALA A 22 0.32 -17.43 0.41
N HIS A 23 -0.96 -17.74 0.62
CA HIS A 23 -2.04 -16.86 0.21
C HIS A 23 -2.11 -15.67 1.17
N ALA A 24 -1.71 -14.51 0.68
CA ALA A 24 -2.08 -13.24 1.28
C ALA A 24 -3.61 -13.13 1.39
N ALA A 25 -4.10 -12.32 2.32
CA ALA A 25 -5.54 -12.19 2.56
C ALA A 25 -6.26 -11.75 1.26
N PRO A 26 -7.38 -12.39 0.87
CA PRO A 26 -8.09 -12.02 -0.34
C PRO A 26 -8.61 -10.57 -0.25
N PRO A 27 -8.63 -9.82 -1.36
CA PRO A 27 -9.08 -8.44 -1.37
C PRO A 27 -10.57 -8.33 -0.95
N PRO A 28 -10.96 -7.24 -0.25
CA PRO A 28 -12.35 -7.02 0.16
C PRO A 28 -13.34 -7.08 -1.01
N ALA A 29 -14.56 -7.57 -0.77
CA ALA A 29 -15.60 -7.68 -1.81
C ALA A 29 -16.02 -6.34 -2.44
N ALA A 30 -15.78 -5.21 -1.77
CA ALA A 30 -16.02 -3.86 -2.28
C ALA A 30 -14.88 -3.35 -3.19
N CYS A 31 -13.82 -4.15 -3.39
CA CYS A 31 -12.71 -3.78 -4.26
C CYS A 31 -13.10 -3.84 -5.73
N ARG A 32 -12.96 -2.71 -6.40
CA ARG A 32 -12.95 -2.66 -7.85
C ARG A 32 -11.51 -2.95 -8.33
N PRO A 33 -11.30 -3.91 -9.25
CA PRO A 33 -9.97 -4.17 -9.79
C PRO A 33 -9.40 -2.89 -10.40
N ALA A 34 -8.14 -2.59 -10.09
CA ALA A 34 -7.45 -1.42 -10.61
C ALA A 34 -7.36 -1.49 -12.14
N ALA A 35 -7.67 -0.39 -12.83
CA ALA A 35 -7.37 -0.27 -14.24
C ALA A 35 -5.83 -0.21 -14.41
N GLY A 36 -5.22 -1.19 -15.08
CA GLY A 36 -3.77 -1.16 -15.36
C GLY A 36 -2.98 -2.46 -15.21
N GLY A 37 -3.60 -3.61 -14.95
CA GLY A 37 -2.93 -4.92 -15.07
C GLY A 37 -2.46 -5.57 -13.78
N ASP A 38 -2.54 -4.89 -12.63
CA ASP A 38 -2.39 -5.54 -11.32
C ASP A 38 -3.73 -6.11 -10.87
N GLU A 39 -4.02 -7.34 -11.25
CA GLU A 39 -5.27 -8.06 -10.96
C GLU A 39 -5.62 -8.16 -9.47
N ASN A 40 -4.63 -7.98 -8.60
CA ASN A 40 -4.78 -8.01 -7.14
C ASN A 40 -4.83 -6.62 -6.48
N ALA A 41 -4.74 -5.54 -7.26
CA ALA A 41 -4.81 -4.19 -6.72
C ALA A 41 -6.25 -3.72 -6.56
N CYS A 42 -6.59 -3.30 -5.35
CA CYS A 42 -7.86 -2.71 -4.99
C CYS A 42 -7.77 -1.18 -5.03
N THR A 43 -8.71 -0.51 -5.70
CA THR A 43 -8.90 0.94 -5.58
C THR A 43 -10.24 1.24 -4.92
N ALA A 44 -10.24 2.05 -3.88
CA ALA A 44 -11.44 2.41 -3.13
C ALA A 44 -11.34 3.79 -2.48
N ARG A 45 -12.50 4.35 -2.09
CA ARG A 45 -12.57 5.51 -1.18
C ARG A 45 -12.75 5.02 0.26
N LEU A 46 -12.11 5.67 1.22
CA LEU A 46 -12.31 5.37 2.65
C LEU A 46 -13.45 6.22 3.22
N GLY A 47 -14.44 5.58 3.85
CA GLY A 47 -15.58 6.21 4.53
C GLY A 47 -15.27 6.64 5.96
N SER A 48 -14.33 5.97 6.62
CA SER A 48 -13.75 6.37 7.90
C SER A 48 -12.27 6.05 7.91
N VAL A 49 -11.49 6.82 8.66
CA VAL A 49 -10.04 6.64 8.78
C VAL A 49 -9.63 6.83 10.23
N THR A 50 -8.85 5.89 10.74
CA THR A 50 -8.13 5.99 12.01
C THR A 50 -6.67 5.73 11.76
N ALA A 51 -5.79 6.48 12.40
CA ALA A 51 -4.34 6.34 12.25
C ALA A 51 -3.74 5.69 13.50
N ASP A 52 -2.85 4.72 13.28
CA ASP A 52 -1.94 4.22 14.30
C ASP A 52 -0.53 4.76 14.03
N THR A 53 -0.13 5.75 14.83
CA THR A 53 1.19 6.39 14.70
C THR A 53 2.33 5.51 15.23
N THR A 54 2.02 4.49 16.02
CA THR A 54 3.02 3.56 16.56
C THR A 54 3.52 2.67 15.43
N ASP A 55 2.58 2.03 14.74
CA ASP A 55 2.87 1.10 13.66
C ASP A 55 3.01 1.79 12.29
N GLY A 56 2.56 3.05 12.17
CA GLY A 56 2.61 3.80 10.91
C GLY A 56 1.60 3.26 9.90
N THR A 57 0.37 3.02 10.39
CA THR A 57 -0.70 2.45 9.57
C THR A 57 -1.97 3.29 9.68
N ILE A 58 -2.85 3.14 8.69
CA ILE A 58 -4.24 3.59 8.78
C ILE A 58 -5.18 2.40 8.72
N THR A 59 -6.22 2.43 9.53
CA THR A 59 -7.36 1.53 9.40
C THR A 59 -8.55 2.31 8.90
N GLY A 60 -9.19 1.81 7.85
CA GLY A 60 -10.36 2.46 7.27
C GLY A 60 -11.43 1.50 6.81
N THR A 61 -12.67 2.00 6.78
CA THR A 61 -13.79 1.31 6.15
C THR A 61 -13.92 1.80 4.71
N LEU A 62 -14.24 0.91 3.78
CA LEU A 62 -14.46 1.29 2.39
C LEU A 62 -15.83 1.95 2.23
N VAL A 63 -15.94 2.99 1.40
CA VAL A 63 -17.23 3.52 0.96
C VAL A 63 -17.98 2.41 0.23
N GLY A 64 -19.22 2.14 0.66
CA GLY A 64 -19.99 0.96 0.24
C GLY A 64 -19.99 -0.18 1.27
N GLY A 65 -19.22 -0.05 2.36
CA GLY A 65 -19.19 -0.99 3.48
C GLY A 65 -18.20 -2.14 3.28
N GLY A 66 -18.20 -3.07 4.24
CA GLY A 66 -17.30 -4.22 4.27
C GLY A 66 -16.40 -4.25 5.51
N ALA A 67 -15.47 -5.20 5.54
CA ALA A 67 -14.47 -5.27 6.59
C ALA A 67 -13.54 -4.05 6.53
N SER A 68 -13.07 -3.61 7.69
CA SER A 68 -12.02 -2.58 7.73
C SER A 68 -10.73 -3.15 7.16
N VAL A 69 -9.96 -2.29 6.49
CA VAL A 69 -8.64 -2.61 5.96
C VAL A 69 -7.59 -1.83 6.72
N THR A 70 -6.50 -2.50 7.09
CA THR A 70 -5.30 -1.85 7.63
C THR A 70 -4.30 -1.69 6.51
N LEU A 71 -3.89 -0.44 6.28
CA LEU A 71 -3.04 -0.03 5.17
C LEU A 71 -1.75 0.58 5.72
N TRP A 72 -0.63 0.26 5.09
CA TRP A 72 0.65 0.89 5.40
C TRP A 72 1.40 1.17 4.10
N GLY A 73 2.31 2.14 4.10
CA GLY A 73 3.07 2.46 2.91
C GLY A 73 4.23 3.41 3.17
N GLU A 74 5.18 3.40 2.25
CA GLU A 74 6.28 4.35 2.25
C GLU A 74 5.86 5.71 1.69
N ALA A 75 6.71 6.72 1.90
CA ALA A 75 6.46 8.11 1.50
C ALA A 75 6.02 8.25 0.03
N ASP A 76 6.55 7.44 -0.89
CA ASP A 76 6.24 7.51 -2.33
C ASP A 76 4.80 7.08 -2.67
N ALA A 77 4.11 6.37 -1.77
CA ALA A 77 2.69 6.07 -1.96
C ALA A 77 1.80 7.31 -1.75
N TYR A 78 2.28 8.33 -1.06
CA TYR A 78 1.49 9.49 -0.68
C TYR A 78 1.51 10.56 -1.76
N LEU A 79 0.34 10.87 -2.32
CA LEU A 79 0.19 11.78 -3.44
C LEU A 79 -0.47 13.10 -2.98
N LYS A 80 -0.11 14.19 -3.67
CA LYS A 80 -0.76 15.48 -3.46
C LYS A 80 -2.25 15.43 -3.76
N SER A 81 -3.00 16.25 -3.05
CA SER A 81 -4.44 16.35 -3.18
C SER A 81 -4.89 16.81 -4.57
N GLN A 82 -6.11 16.44 -4.95
CA GLN A 82 -6.67 16.80 -6.26
C GLN A 82 -8.13 17.27 -6.15
N GLY A 83 -8.47 18.31 -6.91
CA GLY A 83 -9.86 18.74 -7.12
C GLY A 83 -10.44 19.70 -6.08
N PHE A 84 -9.67 20.12 -5.07
CA PHE A 84 -10.15 21.00 -3.97
C PHE A 84 -10.22 22.51 -4.31
N GLY A 85 -9.89 22.90 -5.54
CA GLY A 85 -9.87 24.30 -5.96
C GLY A 85 -8.75 25.12 -5.29
N TYR A 86 -8.90 26.45 -5.28
CA TYR A 86 -7.87 27.38 -4.81
C TYR A 86 -7.74 27.47 -3.29
N VAL A 87 -8.78 27.07 -2.53
CA VAL A 87 -8.77 27.12 -1.06
C VAL A 87 -9.23 25.76 -0.52
N PRO A 88 -8.32 24.76 -0.50
CA PRO A 88 -8.62 23.45 0.09
C PRO A 88 -8.92 23.55 1.59
N PRO A 89 -9.60 22.58 2.20
CA PRO A 89 -9.72 22.49 3.66
C PRO A 89 -8.35 22.44 4.34
N ASP A 90 -8.24 22.97 5.56
CA ASP A 90 -6.96 23.07 6.29
C ASP A 90 -6.18 21.73 6.39
N PRO A 91 -6.79 20.57 6.72
CA PRO A 91 -6.07 19.31 6.73
C PRO A 91 -5.50 18.91 5.35
N ILE A 92 -6.18 19.26 4.26
CA ILE A 92 -5.72 19.02 2.89
C ILE A 92 -4.53 19.92 2.55
N GLN A 93 -4.56 21.20 2.97
CA GLN A 93 -3.43 22.11 2.79
C GLN A 93 -2.19 21.60 3.53
N ARG A 94 -2.36 21.14 4.79
CA ARG A 94 -1.26 20.58 5.60
C ARG A 94 -0.69 19.29 5.01
N TRP A 95 -1.54 18.45 4.41
CA TRP A 95 -1.12 17.25 3.69
C TRP A 95 -0.20 17.60 2.52
N ASP A 96 -0.63 18.53 1.66
CA ASP A 96 0.16 18.95 0.50
C ASP A 96 1.48 19.64 0.90
N ALA A 97 1.43 20.48 1.94
CA ALA A 97 2.62 21.16 2.46
C ALA A 97 3.64 20.17 3.04
N ALA A 98 3.19 19.11 3.71
CA ALA A 98 4.09 18.08 4.24
C ALA A 98 4.81 17.31 3.11
N ILE A 99 4.08 16.98 2.04
CA ILE A 99 4.65 16.34 0.84
C ILE A 99 5.64 17.28 0.14
N ASP A 100 5.29 18.55 -0.04
CA ASP A 100 6.19 19.54 -0.65
C ASP A 100 7.47 19.75 0.17
N GLY A 101 7.38 19.68 1.51
CA GLY A 101 8.52 19.84 2.41
C GLY A 101 9.60 18.77 2.26
N VAL A 102 9.24 17.55 1.80
CA VAL A 102 10.19 16.45 1.59
C VAL A 102 10.60 16.29 0.12
N ASN A 103 9.73 16.63 -0.83
CA ASN A 103 10.02 16.47 -2.26
C ASN A 103 10.97 17.54 -2.80
N ASN A 104 11.05 18.70 -2.15
CA ASN A 104 11.94 19.80 -2.55
C ASN A 104 13.29 19.76 -1.82
N ALA A 105 13.69 18.59 -1.31
CA ALA A 105 14.98 18.37 -0.68
C ALA A 105 16.12 18.52 -1.71
N ASP A 106 17.02 19.48 -1.50
CA ASP A 106 18.26 19.57 -2.30
C ASP A 106 19.28 18.55 -1.76
N PRO A 107 19.76 17.59 -2.57
CA PRO A 107 20.81 16.65 -2.15
C PRO A 107 22.14 17.32 -1.77
N ALA A 108 22.38 18.56 -2.21
CA ALA A 108 23.55 19.36 -1.83
C ALA A 108 23.32 20.17 -0.53
N ASP A 109 22.11 20.13 0.05
CA ASP A 109 21.79 20.78 1.32
C ASP A 109 22.63 20.15 2.46
N PRO A 110 23.43 20.95 3.19
CA PRO A 110 24.13 20.47 4.39
C PRO A 110 23.19 19.82 5.43
N ASN A 111 21.89 20.14 5.38
CA ASN A 111 20.83 19.58 6.22
C ASN A 111 20.16 18.31 5.62
N TRP A 112 20.75 17.66 4.61
CA TRP A 112 20.18 16.46 3.95
C TRP A 112 19.70 15.40 4.94
N TYR A 113 20.42 15.18 6.04
CA TYR A 113 20.04 14.21 7.08
C TYR A 113 18.70 14.57 7.75
N GLY A 114 18.46 15.86 8.01
CA GLY A 114 17.19 16.34 8.55
C GLY A 114 16.03 16.09 7.58
N THR A 115 16.30 16.23 6.29
CA THR A 115 15.28 16.03 5.24
C THR A 115 14.96 14.56 5.02
N GLU A 116 15.98 13.68 4.97
CA GLU A 116 15.78 12.23 4.91
C GLU A 116 15.03 11.70 6.13
N LYS A 117 15.36 12.22 7.32
CA LYS A 117 14.61 11.90 8.54
C LYS A 117 13.15 12.34 8.42
N SER A 118 12.90 13.52 7.88
CA SER A 118 11.53 14.02 7.66
C SER A 118 10.77 13.13 6.69
N ARG A 119 11.41 12.65 5.62
CA ARG A 119 10.83 11.69 4.66
C ARG A 119 10.48 10.36 5.33
N ALA A 120 11.32 9.84 6.22
CA ALA A 120 11.05 8.61 6.96
C ALA A 120 9.85 8.71 7.90
N PHE A 121 9.55 9.90 8.45
CA PHE A 121 8.38 10.14 9.31
C PHE A 121 7.17 10.73 8.59
N LEU A 122 7.29 10.98 7.28
CA LEU A 122 6.21 11.54 6.47
C LEU A 122 4.93 10.68 6.54
N PRO A 123 4.98 9.34 6.37
CA PRO A 123 3.78 8.51 6.43
C PRO A 123 2.96 8.74 7.70
N ARG A 124 3.60 8.71 8.88
CA ARG A 124 2.92 8.95 10.17
C ARG A 124 2.25 10.32 10.27
N THR A 125 2.90 11.34 9.73
CA THR A 125 2.35 12.70 9.69
C THR A 125 1.11 12.74 8.81
N LEU A 126 1.20 12.13 7.62
CA LEU A 126 0.12 12.09 6.65
C LEU A 126 -1.04 11.22 7.12
N ASP A 127 -0.78 10.08 7.78
CA ASP A 127 -1.79 9.23 8.40
C ASP A 127 -2.60 9.97 9.46
N SER A 128 -1.92 10.74 10.32
CA SER A 128 -2.58 11.59 11.31
C SER A 128 -3.48 12.65 10.65
N LEU A 129 -3.05 13.25 9.53
CA LEU A 129 -3.88 14.17 8.74
C LEU A 129 -5.05 13.44 8.07
N ALA A 130 -4.84 12.24 7.54
CA ALA A 130 -5.87 11.43 6.90
C ALA A 130 -7.06 11.15 7.82
N SER A 131 -6.81 10.94 9.11
CA SER A 131 -7.87 10.75 10.13
C SER A 131 -8.78 11.98 10.34
N GLN A 132 -8.36 13.17 9.87
CA GLN A 132 -9.10 14.42 9.99
C GLN A 132 -9.94 14.73 8.73
N PHE A 133 -9.81 13.95 7.67
CA PHE A 133 -10.52 14.22 6.41
C PHE A 133 -12.01 13.86 6.50
N PRO A 134 -12.87 14.57 5.76
CA PRO A 134 -14.27 14.16 5.60
C PRO A 134 -14.37 12.74 5.01
N PRO A 135 -15.41 11.96 5.38
CA PRO A 135 -15.70 10.66 4.77
C PRO A 135 -15.69 10.70 3.25
N GLY A 136 -15.07 9.69 2.63
CA GLY A 136 -15.07 9.49 1.19
C GLY A 136 -14.09 10.35 0.39
N VAL A 137 -13.35 11.26 1.03
CA VAL A 137 -12.32 12.08 0.36
C VAL A 137 -11.09 11.27 -0.03
N LEU A 138 -10.67 10.35 0.83
CA LEU A 138 -9.40 9.65 0.67
C LEU A 138 -9.56 8.47 -0.29
N VAL A 139 -8.88 8.54 -1.44
CA VAL A 139 -8.79 7.45 -2.42
C VAL A 139 -7.51 6.68 -2.14
N VAL A 140 -7.63 5.37 -2.00
CA VAL A 140 -6.50 4.46 -1.77
C VAL A 140 -6.44 3.42 -2.88
N ARG A 141 -5.21 3.07 -3.26
CA ARG A 141 -4.90 1.89 -4.06
C ARG A 141 -3.97 1.02 -3.24
N PHE A 142 -4.30 -0.25 -3.05
CA PHE A 142 -3.51 -1.16 -2.23
C PHE A 142 -3.52 -2.59 -2.77
N VAL A 143 -2.52 -3.37 -2.35
CA VAL A 143 -2.37 -4.79 -2.68
C VAL A 143 -2.22 -5.59 -1.38
N PRO A 144 -2.52 -6.90 -1.39
CA PRO A 144 -2.21 -7.76 -0.26
C PRO A 144 -0.74 -7.65 0.14
N ASP A 145 -0.47 -7.73 1.45
CA ASP A 145 0.88 -7.74 1.97
C ASP A 145 1.34 -9.16 2.31
N ASP A 146 2.43 -9.59 1.68
CA ASP A 146 3.00 -10.93 1.87
C ASP A 146 3.86 -11.04 3.14
N THR A 147 4.23 -9.91 3.74
CA THR A 147 5.09 -9.81 4.93
C THR A 147 4.29 -9.66 6.23
N HIS A 148 3.11 -9.04 6.17
CA HIS A 148 2.23 -8.80 7.31
C HIS A 148 0.83 -9.35 7.05
N SER A 149 0.52 -10.52 7.61
CA SER A 149 -0.81 -11.10 7.45
C SER A 149 -1.89 -10.19 8.04
N GLY A 150 -2.89 -9.84 7.23
CA GLY A 150 -4.01 -8.98 7.65
C GLY A 150 -3.80 -7.49 7.38
N TRP A 151 -2.64 -7.09 6.85
CA TRP A 151 -2.39 -5.75 6.34
C TRP A 151 -2.39 -5.74 4.82
N PHE A 152 -2.54 -4.55 4.27
CA PHE A 152 -2.38 -4.29 2.85
C PHE A 152 -1.32 -3.22 2.66
N ARG A 153 -0.52 -3.37 1.61
CA ARG A 153 0.49 -2.38 1.23
C ARG A 153 -0.14 -1.34 0.32
N LEU A 154 0.00 -0.07 0.68
CA LEU A 154 -0.38 1.06 -0.16
C LEU A 154 0.49 1.07 -1.41
N VAL A 155 -0.19 1.15 -2.55
CA VAL A 155 0.39 1.52 -3.83
C VAL A 155 0.23 3.03 -4.03
N SER A 156 -0.92 3.58 -3.64
CA SER A 156 -1.10 5.02 -3.54
C SER A 156 -2.18 5.41 -2.52
N ILE A 157 -2.08 6.63 -2.01
CA ILE A 157 -3.06 7.28 -1.15
C ILE A 157 -3.13 8.76 -1.53
N GLN A 158 -4.35 9.24 -1.79
CA GLN A 158 -4.56 10.59 -2.30
C GLN A 158 -5.89 11.18 -1.80
N PRO A 159 -5.88 12.38 -1.23
CA PRO A 159 -7.12 13.14 -1.01
C PRO A 159 -7.66 13.61 -2.36
N VAL A 160 -8.88 13.24 -2.70
CA VAL A 160 -9.55 13.66 -3.94
C VAL A 160 -10.92 14.20 -3.60
N ALA A 161 -11.22 15.43 -4.05
CA ALA A 161 -12.54 16.03 -3.90
C ALA A 161 -13.64 15.09 -4.44
N GLN A 162 -14.83 15.18 -3.85
CA GLN A 162 -15.99 14.40 -4.27
C GLN A 162 -16.72 15.06 -5.42
#